data_AF-A0A8W8M3J1-F1
#
_entry.id   AF-A0A8W8M3J1-F1
#
_cell.length_a   1.000
_cell.length_b   1.000
_cell.length_c   1.000
_cell.angle_alpha   90.00
_cell.angle_beta   90.00
_cell.angle_gamma   90.00
#
_symmetry.space_group_name_H-M   'P 1'
#
loop_
_entity.id
_entity.type
_entity.pdbx_description
1 polymer ?
#
loop_
_entity_poly.entity_id
_entity_poly.type
_entity_poly.pdbx_seq_one_letter_code
_entity_poly.pdbx_strand_id
1 'polypeptide(L)'
;MIYKILILEFALVCILSTSAKSEEEKKRYNYDFEIRPVNRCPMNESDWKAASIRVGCNDTFKYHCLPDRFHSTLIEFCYTSPRSMIEKGNCVELAYNGVLNNVKCENFTEGCPDSPYLSDEIYKYPVCLNLTLRCFTSDKNCLYKK
;
A
#
# COMPACT_ATOMS: atom_id res chain seq x y z
N MET A 1 -18.55 29.65 30.31
CA MET A 1 -19.08 29.86 28.94
C MET A 1 -17.98 29.98 27.88
N ILE A 2 -16.82 30.56 28.21
CA ILE A 2 -15.67 30.73 27.29
C ILE A 2 -15.09 29.40 26.76
N TYR A 3 -14.96 28.37 27.62
CA TYR A 3 -14.47 27.04 27.21
C TYR A 3 -15.34 26.36 26.14
N LYS A 4 -16.66 26.57 26.14
CA LYS A 4 -17.55 25.98 25.13
C LYS A 4 -17.35 26.62 23.75
N ILE A 5 -17.05 27.92 23.71
CA ILE A 5 -16.78 28.66 22.46
C ILE A 5 -15.43 28.25 21.87
N LEU A 6 -14.39 28.11 22.72
CA LEU A 6 -13.07 27.64 22.27
C LEU A 6 -13.15 26.23 21.66
N ILE A 7 -13.91 25.31 22.27
CA ILE A 7 -14.05 23.92 21.78
C ILE A 7 -14.74 23.87 20.40
N LEU A 8 -15.74 24.73 20.16
CA LEU A 8 -16.47 24.80 18.88
C LEU A 8 -15.57 25.29 17.73
N GLU A 9 -14.73 26.30 17.99
CA GLU A 9 -13.76 26.84 17.02
C GLU A 9 -12.71 25.78 16.63
N PHE A 10 -12.11 25.12 17.61
CA PHE A 10 -11.13 24.05 17.36
C PHE A 10 -11.75 22.87 16.60
N ALA A 11 -13.00 22.49 16.92
CA ALA A 11 -13.69 21.41 16.21
C ALA A 11 -13.95 21.75 14.74
N LEU A 12 -14.36 22.99 14.43
CA LEU A 12 -14.63 23.42 13.05
C LEU A 12 -13.36 23.44 12.20
N VAL A 13 -12.24 23.93 12.75
CA VAL A 13 -10.93 23.91 12.10
C VAL A 13 -10.47 22.48 11.81
N CYS A 14 -10.63 21.56 12.78
CA CYS A 14 -10.32 20.15 12.58
C CYS A 14 -11.15 19.53 11.45
N ILE A 15 -12.46 19.78 11.40
CA ILE A 15 -13.36 19.26 10.36
C ILE A 15 -13.00 19.79 8.97
N LEU A 16 -12.65 21.08 8.85
CA LEU A 16 -12.21 21.65 7.58
C LEU A 16 -10.87 21.06 7.11
N SER A 17 -9.94 20.84 8.04
CA SER A 17 -8.62 20.28 7.73
C SER A 17 -8.67 18.81 7.27
N THR A 18 -9.57 17.98 7.82
CA THR A 18 -9.70 16.57 7.43
C THR A 18 -10.30 16.40 6.03
N SER A 19 -11.30 17.22 5.67
CA SER A 19 -11.91 17.21 4.33
C SER A 19 -10.88 17.56 3.25
N ALA A 20 -10.10 18.62 3.46
CA ALA A 20 -9.07 19.05 2.51
C ALA A 20 -7.97 18.00 2.31
N LYS A 21 -7.54 17.33 3.39
CA LYS A 21 -6.56 16.25 3.34
C LYS A 21 -7.04 15.06 2.49
N SER A 22 -8.30 14.67 2.64
CA SER A 22 -8.90 13.57 1.88
C SER A 22 -9.01 13.86 0.38
N GLU A 23 -9.29 15.12 0.03
CA GLU A 23 -9.45 15.55 -1.35
C GLU A 23 -8.09 15.68 -2.05
N GLU A 24 -7.05 16.09 -1.31
CA GLU A 24 -5.66 16.13 -1.78
C GLU A 24 -5.09 14.72 -1.98
N GLU A 25 -5.38 13.77 -1.09
CA GLU A 25 -5.00 12.35 -1.26
C GLU A 25 -5.74 11.72 -2.45
N LYS A 26 -7.02 12.00 -2.65
CA LYS A 26 -7.77 11.53 -3.82
C LYS A 26 -7.19 12.06 -5.13
N LYS A 27 -6.83 13.34 -5.18
CA LYS A 27 -6.10 13.94 -6.32
C LYS A 27 -4.70 13.35 -6.49
N ARG A 28 -4.02 12.99 -5.40
CA ARG A 28 -2.66 12.47 -5.40
C ARG A 28 -2.55 11.08 -6.03
N TYR A 29 -3.59 10.26 -6.00
CA TYR A 29 -3.49 8.87 -6.49
C TYR A 29 -4.34 8.56 -7.73
N ASN A 30 -5.52 9.17 -7.87
CA ASN A 30 -6.43 9.01 -9.01
C ASN A 30 -6.68 7.54 -9.41
N TYR A 31 -6.89 6.65 -8.44
CA TYR A 31 -7.26 5.25 -8.70
C TYR A 31 -8.69 5.14 -9.24
N ASP A 32 -8.92 4.19 -10.14
CA ASP A 32 -10.22 3.88 -10.75
C ASP A 32 -11.01 2.79 -9.99
N PHE A 33 -10.48 2.31 -8.87
CA PHE A 33 -11.11 1.33 -7.99
C PHE A 33 -10.99 1.70 -6.51
N GLU A 34 -11.80 1.05 -5.66
CA GLU A 34 -11.76 1.24 -4.21
C GLU A 34 -10.48 0.65 -3.61
N ILE A 35 -9.78 1.46 -2.81
CA ILE A 35 -8.62 1.04 -2.03
C ILE A 35 -8.87 1.29 -0.55
N ARG A 36 -8.21 0.52 0.31
CA ARG A 36 -8.28 0.67 1.77
C ARG A 36 -6.87 0.69 2.36
N PRO A 37 -6.44 1.78 3.00
CA PRO A 37 -5.20 1.79 3.74
C PRO A 37 -5.22 0.78 4.88
N VAL A 38 -4.11 0.07 5.07
CA VAL A 38 -3.92 -0.92 6.14
C VAL A 38 -2.56 -0.73 6.80
N ASN A 39 -2.46 -1.13 8.06
CA ASN A 39 -1.18 -1.09 8.78
C ASN A 39 -0.28 -2.27 8.41
N ARG A 40 -0.86 -3.38 7.94
CA ARG A 40 -0.13 -4.60 7.63
C ARG A 40 -0.84 -5.38 6.51
N CYS A 41 -0.04 -5.85 5.55
CA CYS A 41 -0.49 -6.80 4.55
C CYS A 41 -0.28 -8.25 5.02
N PRO A 42 -1.04 -9.20 4.47
CA PRO A 42 -0.80 -10.62 4.67
C PRO A 42 0.61 -11.04 4.27
N MET A 43 1.27 -11.85 5.10
CA MET A 43 2.65 -12.31 4.89
C MET A 43 2.75 -13.83 4.73
N ASN A 44 1.62 -14.48 4.48
CA ASN A 44 1.51 -15.89 4.14
C ASN A 44 0.18 -16.15 3.41
N GLU A 45 0.05 -17.32 2.80
CA GLU A 45 -1.10 -17.69 1.98
C GLU A 45 -2.41 -17.75 2.79
N SER A 46 -2.36 -18.23 4.03
CA SER A 46 -3.54 -18.35 4.89
C SER A 46 -4.14 -16.98 5.20
N ASP A 47 -3.30 -16.04 5.63
CA ASP A 47 -3.71 -14.66 5.91
C ASP A 47 -4.18 -13.96 4.64
N TRP A 48 -3.54 -14.26 3.49
CA TRP A 48 -3.93 -13.69 2.20
C TRP A 48 -5.33 -14.15 1.79
N LYS A 49 -5.62 -15.45 1.93
CA LYS A 49 -6.97 -16.01 1.68
C LYS A 49 -8.01 -15.40 2.61
N ALA A 50 -7.70 -15.32 3.91
CA ALA A 50 -8.60 -14.73 4.89
C ALA A 50 -8.91 -13.25 4.58
N ALA A 51 -7.89 -12.47 4.19
CA ALA A 51 -8.06 -11.08 3.79
C ALA A 51 -8.87 -10.93 2.49
N SER A 52 -8.59 -11.76 1.49
CA SER A 52 -9.34 -11.80 0.23
C SER A 52 -10.84 -12.04 0.47
N ILE A 53 -11.18 -13.01 1.32
CA ILE A 53 -12.57 -13.31 1.71
C ILE A 53 -13.19 -12.13 2.47
N ARG A 54 -12.46 -11.55 3.45
CA ARG A 54 -12.94 -10.42 4.25
C ARG A 54 -13.26 -9.19 3.38
N VAL A 55 -12.43 -8.92 2.38
CA VAL A 55 -12.62 -7.77 1.46
C VAL A 55 -13.67 -8.07 0.39
N GLY A 56 -13.95 -9.34 0.09
CA GLY A 56 -14.94 -9.75 -0.90
C GLY A 56 -14.39 -9.81 -2.33
N CYS A 57 -13.08 -10.02 -2.47
CA CYS A 57 -12.44 -10.21 -3.77
C CYS A 57 -12.80 -11.60 -4.35
N ASN A 58 -12.67 -11.75 -5.67
CA ASN A 58 -13.04 -12.98 -6.37
C ASN A 58 -11.95 -13.42 -7.35
N ASP A 59 -12.22 -14.46 -8.16
CA ASP A 59 -11.23 -15.00 -9.08
C ASP A 59 -10.89 -14.08 -10.26
N THR A 60 -11.80 -13.18 -10.63
CA THR A 60 -11.57 -12.15 -11.64
C THR A 60 -10.82 -10.96 -11.04
N PHE A 61 -11.27 -10.48 -9.88
CA PHE A 61 -10.71 -9.34 -9.18
C PHE A 61 -9.91 -9.81 -7.97
N LYS A 62 -8.68 -10.24 -8.22
CA LYS A 62 -7.83 -10.87 -7.20
C LYS A 62 -7.40 -9.86 -6.14
N TYR A 63 -7.40 -10.31 -4.89
CA TYR A 63 -6.95 -9.49 -3.76
C TYR A 63 -5.48 -9.13 -3.89
N HIS A 64 -5.17 -7.85 -3.69
CA HIS A 64 -3.82 -7.34 -3.58
C HIS A 64 -3.70 -6.53 -2.31
N CYS A 65 -2.51 -6.57 -1.71
CA CYS A 65 -2.12 -5.68 -0.63
C CYS A 65 -0.68 -5.26 -0.88
N LEU A 66 -0.48 -3.98 -1.22
CA LEU A 66 0.78 -3.46 -1.75
C LEU A 66 1.16 -2.15 -1.08
N PRO A 67 2.46 -1.78 -1.09
CA PRO A 67 2.88 -0.39 -0.88
C PRO A 67 2.23 0.54 -1.91
N ASP A 68 1.90 1.75 -1.45
CA ASP A 68 1.70 2.86 -2.38
C ASP A 68 3.05 3.32 -2.96
N ARG A 69 3.01 4.03 -4.08
CA ARG A 69 4.22 4.55 -4.76
C ARG A 69 5.11 5.50 -3.96
N PHE A 70 4.65 5.98 -2.81
CA PHE A 70 5.46 6.81 -1.91
C PHE A 70 6.01 6.01 -0.73
N HIS A 71 5.76 4.70 -0.68
CA HIS A 71 6.10 3.79 0.43
C HIS A 71 5.65 4.33 1.79
N SER A 72 4.58 5.14 1.79
CA SER A 72 4.05 5.83 2.96
C SER A 72 2.95 5.03 3.64
N THR A 73 2.28 4.16 2.89
CA THR A 73 1.20 3.32 3.40
C THR A 73 1.14 1.99 2.63
N LEU A 74 0.53 1.00 3.25
CA LEU A 74 0.10 -0.22 2.59
C LEU A 74 -1.39 -0.07 2.27
N ILE A 75 -1.81 -0.55 1.12
CA ILE A 75 -3.20 -0.49 0.67
C ILE A 75 -3.66 -1.86 0.22
N GLU A 76 -4.86 -2.23 0.64
CA GLU A 76 -5.54 -3.43 0.17
C GLU A 76 -6.69 -3.10 -0.78
N PHE A 77 -6.89 -3.93 -1.80
CA PHE A 77 -7.89 -3.73 -2.84
C PHE A 77 -8.16 -5.01 -3.64
N CYS A 78 -9.28 -5.05 -4.35
CA CYS A 78 -9.52 -6.05 -5.39
C CYS A 78 -9.06 -5.49 -6.72
N TYR A 79 -8.03 -6.09 -7.32
CA TYR A 79 -7.42 -5.53 -8.53
C TYR A 79 -8.30 -5.77 -9.75
N THR A 80 -8.65 -4.71 -10.48
CA THR A 80 -9.57 -4.76 -11.63
C THR A 80 -8.92 -5.25 -12.92
N SER A 81 -7.58 -5.21 -12.98
CA SER A 81 -6.80 -5.67 -14.12
C SER A 81 -6.25 -7.09 -13.89
N PRO A 82 -5.84 -7.79 -14.96
CA PRO A 82 -5.19 -9.09 -14.83
C PRO A 82 -3.96 -9.02 -13.94
N ARG A 83 -3.72 -10.11 -13.20
CA ARG A 83 -2.50 -10.30 -12.42
C ARG A 83 -1.28 -10.16 -13.32
N SER A 84 -0.27 -9.44 -12.84
CA SER A 84 0.97 -9.24 -13.58
C SER A 84 2.00 -10.26 -13.12
N MET A 85 2.82 -10.76 -14.05
CA MET A 85 4.04 -11.48 -13.70
C MET A 85 5.07 -10.44 -13.27
N ILE A 86 5.58 -10.58 -12.05
CA ILE A 86 6.63 -9.73 -11.51
C ILE A 86 7.96 -10.45 -11.73
N GLU A 87 8.89 -9.76 -12.36
CA GLU A 87 10.21 -10.32 -12.67
C GLU A 87 11.05 -10.46 -11.39
N LYS A 88 11.95 -11.45 -11.39
CA LYS A 88 12.94 -11.62 -10.31
C LYS A 88 13.68 -10.30 -10.06
N GLY A 89 14.05 -10.06 -8.81
CA GLY A 89 14.74 -8.84 -8.38
C GLY A 89 13.81 -7.63 -8.18
N ASN A 90 12.48 -7.81 -8.25
CA ASN A 90 11.52 -6.73 -8.10
C ASN A 90 10.45 -7.04 -7.03
N CYS A 91 10.20 -6.05 -6.17
CA CYS A 91 8.93 -5.91 -5.47
C CYS A 91 7.90 -5.27 -6.41
N VAL A 92 6.64 -5.22 -5.99
CA VAL A 92 5.57 -4.52 -6.72
C VAL A 92 4.86 -3.50 -5.82
N GLU A 93 4.56 -2.34 -6.37
CA GLU A 93 3.82 -1.25 -5.73
C GLU A 93 2.62 -0.83 -6.59
N LEU A 94 1.67 -0.12 -5.99
CA LEU A 94 0.59 0.52 -6.73
C LEU A 94 0.96 1.96 -7.12
N ALA A 95 1.23 2.17 -8.41
CA ALA A 95 1.48 3.47 -9.00
C ALA A 95 0.17 4.19 -9.38
N TYR A 96 0.29 5.40 -9.96
CA TYR A 96 -0.86 6.21 -10.37
C TYR A 96 -1.85 5.45 -11.26
N ASN A 97 -3.12 5.83 -11.17
CA ASN A 97 -4.20 5.26 -11.97
C ASN A 97 -4.34 3.74 -11.82
N GLY A 98 -3.86 3.19 -10.71
CA GLY A 98 -4.03 1.77 -10.41
C GLY A 98 -3.03 0.85 -11.11
N VAL A 99 -1.99 1.37 -11.77
CA VAL A 99 -1.01 0.54 -12.48
C VAL A 99 -0.03 -0.10 -11.49
N LEU A 100 0.23 -1.40 -11.65
CA LEU A 100 1.28 -2.09 -10.90
C LEU A 100 2.66 -1.73 -11.46
N ASN A 101 3.55 -1.24 -10.59
CA ASN A 101 4.92 -0.89 -10.95
C ASN A 101 5.92 -1.85 -10.30
N ASN A 102 6.98 -2.17 -11.04
CA ASN A 102 8.07 -3.01 -10.55
C ASN A 102 9.10 -2.12 -9.83
N VAL A 103 9.44 -2.50 -8.60
CA VAL A 103 10.42 -1.78 -7.78
C VAL A 103 11.62 -2.67 -7.54
N LYS A 104 12.76 -2.29 -8.13
CA LYS A 104 14.02 -3.02 -7.96
C LYS A 104 14.41 -3.10 -6.49
N CYS A 105 14.67 -4.32 -6.01
CA CYS A 105 15.14 -4.57 -4.65
C CYS A 105 16.60 -5.04 -4.60
N GLU A 106 17.40 -4.73 -5.62
CA GLU A 106 18.83 -5.08 -5.73
C GLU A 106 19.67 -4.60 -4.53
N ASN A 107 19.26 -3.52 -3.87
CA ASN A 107 19.94 -2.97 -2.68
C ASN A 107 19.46 -3.60 -1.35
N PHE A 108 18.51 -4.54 -1.40
CA PHE A 108 18.04 -5.19 -0.18
C PHE A 108 19.10 -6.12 0.34
N THR A 109 19.27 -6.16 1.67
CA THR A 109 20.22 -7.10 2.26
C THR A 109 19.79 -8.55 2.14
N GLU A 110 18.48 -8.82 2.09
CA GLU A 110 17.90 -10.15 1.94
C GLU A 110 16.41 -10.09 1.55
N GLY A 111 15.87 -11.23 1.10
CA GLY A 111 14.45 -11.45 0.85
C GLY A 111 13.90 -10.86 -0.45
N CYS A 112 14.73 -10.18 -1.25
CA CYS A 112 14.34 -9.75 -2.60
C CYS A 112 13.99 -10.98 -3.45
N PRO A 113 12.89 -10.97 -4.24
CA PRO A 113 12.45 -12.14 -4.99
C PRO A 113 13.53 -12.69 -5.93
N ASP A 114 13.82 -13.98 -5.82
CA ASP A 114 14.84 -14.68 -6.63
C ASP A 114 14.27 -15.36 -7.89
N SER A 115 12.94 -15.42 -7.97
CA SER A 115 12.15 -16.07 -9.01
C SER A 115 10.95 -15.19 -9.38
N PRO A 116 10.44 -15.27 -10.62
CA PRO A 116 9.22 -14.58 -11.00
C PRO A 116 8.02 -15.08 -10.19
N TYR A 117 7.08 -14.18 -9.91
CA TYR A 117 5.86 -14.48 -9.15
C TYR A 117 4.68 -13.68 -9.68
N LEU A 118 3.45 -14.13 -9.38
CA LEU A 118 2.26 -13.36 -9.73
C LEU A 118 2.05 -12.22 -8.72
N SER A 119 1.54 -11.08 -9.18
CA SER A 119 1.37 -9.89 -8.34
C SER A 119 0.51 -10.10 -7.08
N ASP A 120 -0.44 -11.04 -7.12
CA ASP A 120 -1.27 -11.43 -5.97
C ASP A 120 -0.52 -12.33 -4.97
N GLU A 121 0.64 -12.86 -5.34
CA GLU A 121 1.48 -13.73 -4.52
C GLU A 121 2.59 -12.99 -3.76
N ILE A 122 2.55 -11.66 -3.70
CA ILE A 122 3.53 -10.84 -2.95
C ILE A 122 3.68 -11.26 -1.48
N TYR A 123 2.67 -11.91 -0.89
CA TYR A 123 2.75 -12.47 0.47
C TYR A 123 3.89 -13.48 0.64
N LYS A 124 4.40 -14.07 -0.45
CA LYS A 124 5.59 -14.94 -0.47
C LYS A 124 6.88 -14.15 -0.18
N TYR A 125 6.86 -12.82 -0.31
CA TYR A 125 8.00 -11.92 -0.10
C TYR A 125 7.68 -10.81 0.92
N PRO A 126 7.58 -11.13 2.22
CA PRO A 126 7.21 -10.17 3.27
C PRO A 126 8.08 -8.91 3.34
N VAL A 127 9.33 -8.97 2.88
CA VAL A 127 10.22 -7.79 2.83
C VAL A 127 9.70 -6.70 1.89
N CYS A 128 8.94 -7.07 0.84
CA CYS A 128 8.27 -6.13 -0.06
C CYS A 128 7.01 -5.52 0.56
N LEU A 129 6.64 -5.91 1.79
CA LEU A 129 5.46 -5.44 2.51
C LEU A 129 5.82 -4.77 3.83
N ASN A 130 7.11 -4.51 4.08
CA ASN A 130 7.59 -3.91 5.32
C ASN A 130 8.23 -2.55 5.03
N LEU A 131 7.58 -1.49 5.52
CA LEU A 131 7.93 -0.11 5.22
C LEU A 131 8.31 0.64 6.50
N THR A 132 9.32 1.50 6.39
CA THR A 132 9.64 2.48 7.44
C THR A 132 10.26 3.71 6.80
N LEU A 133 9.92 4.91 7.30
CA LEU A 133 10.46 6.18 6.80
C LEU A 133 10.37 6.36 5.27
N ARG A 134 9.32 5.85 4.63
CA ARG A 134 9.13 5.85 3.16
C ARG A 134 10.17 5.02 2.38
N CYS A 135 10.73 4.01 3.03
CA CYS A 135 11.65 3.04 2.47
C CYS A 135 11.15 1.63 2.80
N PHE A 136 11.54 0.63 2.01
CA PHE A 136 11.49 -0.75 2.47
C PHE A 136 12.48 -0.94 3.62
N THR A 137 12.11 -1.71 4.65
CA THR A 137 13.00 -1.94 5.80
C THR A 137 14.32 -2.60 5.40
N SER A 138 14.32 -3.37 4.32
CA SER A 138 15.50 -4.04 3.79
C SER A 138 16.39 -3.16 2.91
N ASP A 139 15.91 -1.98 2.47
CA ASP A 139 16.70 -1.02 1.67
C ASP A 139 17.51 -0.09 2.56
N LYS A 140 18.69 -0.57 2.99
CA LYS A 140 19.60 0.23 3.83
C LYS A 140 20.03 1.53 3.16
N ASN A 141 20.21 1.54 1.85
CA ASN A 141 20.62 2.73 1.11
C ASN A 141 19.56 3.82 1.13
N CYS A 142 18.28 3.46 1.06
CA CYS A 142 17.17 4.38 1.24
C CYS A 142 17.14 4.92 2.68
N LEU A 143 17.26 4.02 3.67
CA LEU A 143 17.21 4.39 5.09
C LEU A 143 18.35 5.33 5.50
N TYR A 144 19.58 5.12 5.02
CA TYR A 144 20.71 6.00 5.31
C TYR A 144 20.55 7.43 4.78
N LYS A 145 19.63 7.66 3.84
CA LYS A 145 19.37 8.97 3.23
C LYS A 145 18.19 9.72 3.87
N LYS A 146 17.54 9.16 4.89
CA LYS A 146 16.41 9.75 5.62
C LYS A 146 16.88 10.35 6.94
#